data_AF-A0A831U0Y5-F1
#
_entry.id   AF-A0A831U0Y5-F1
#
_cell.length_a   1.000
_cell.length_b   1.000
_cell.length_c   1.000
_cell.angle_alpha   90.00
_cell.angle_beta   90.00
_cell.angle_gamma   90.00
#
_symmetry.space_group_name_H-M   'P 1'
#
loop_
_entity.id
_entity.type
_entity.pdbx_description
1 polymer ?
#
loop_
_entity_poly.entity_id
_entity_poly.type
_entity_poly.pdbx_seq_one_letter_code
_entity_poly.pdbx_strand_id
1 'polypeptide(L)'
;MNGRTYKLVTGIISLFIALFLAWRIGLWLEPAPQQGSPAPAVSSPAAKEPPFVTGTVKKDLGFEVRNVAFSDKGKAVAGIGIVRFDSDRSELKAAAVAMVTKLKEQVPAAERITLTLKPAVDCPVCAMAEVAWDRGTAVLRYGIPSLEQMEAANARIGTKDEEGKPVDQPRLYRPDRETFAAGLAVTLAMDAARKKNPALNDEQLLEQAAAATGINYVVARRHRDFMAAYYTASGYGEETFTLPLP
;
A
#
# COMPACT_ATOMS: atom_id res chain seq x y z
N MET A 1 39.22 -54.64 0.76
CA MET A 1 38.99 -53.19 0.63
C MET A 1 39.47 -52.53 1.92
N ASN A 2 40.49 -51.67 1.84
CA ASN A 2 41.25 -51.18 2.99
C ASN A 2 40.45 -50.14 3.80
N GLY A 3 40.50 -50.22 5.14
CA GLY A 3 39.75 -49.36 6.06
C GLY A 3 40.00 -47.85 5.92
N ARG A 4 41.01 -47.44 5.12
CA ARG A 4 41.24 -46.04 4.72
C ARG A 4 40.19 -45.53 3.74
N THR A 5 39.75 -46.36 2.80
CA THR A 5 38.74 -45.99 1.79
C THR A 5 37.37 -45.83 2.43
N TYR A 6 37.05 -46.67 3.42
CA TYR A 6 35.78 -46.60 4.16
C TYR A 6 35.66 -45.30 4.97
N LYS A 7 36.73 -44.88 5.65
CA LYS A 7 36.78 -43.62 6.42
C LYS A 7 36.67 -42.37 5.56
N LEU A 8 37.20 -42.42 4.33
CA LEU A 8 37.13 -41.29 3.40
C LEU A 8 35.71 -41.12 2.84
N VAL A 9 35.06 -42.23 2.48
CA VAL A 9 33.68 -42.22 1.96
C VAL A 9 32.68 -41.80 3.04
N THR A 10 32.81 -42.30 4.27
CA THR A 10 31.93 -41.86 5.37
C THR A 10 32.16 -40.40 5.73
N GLY A 11 33.40 -39.91 5.74
CA GLY A 11 33.69 -38.49 6.02
C GLY A 11 33.06 -37.54 5.00
N ILE A 12 33.09 -37.89 3.71
CA ILE A 12 32.47 -37.08 2.64
C ILE A 12 30.94 -37.08 2.77
N ILE A 13 30.33 -38.25 2.98
CA ILE A 13 28.87 -38.35 3.14
C ILE A 13 28.39 -37.56 4.36
N SER A 14 29.09 -37.64 5.49
CA SER A 14 28.77 -36.85 6.69
C SER A 14 28.90 -35.35 6.46
N LEU A 15 29.89 -34.89 5.69
CA LEU A 15 30.07 -33.48 5.34
C LEU A 15 28.89 -32.96 4.49
N PHE A 16 28.46 -33.73 3.48
CA PHE A 16 27.32 -33.35 2.64
C PHE A 16 26.00 -33.34 3.40
N ILE A 17 25.78 -34.29 4.32
CA ILE A 17 24.58 -34.29 5.19
C ILE A 17 24.61 -33.08 6.13
N ALA A 18 25.76 -32.73 6.70
CA ALA A 18 25.90 -31.54 7.55
C ALA A 18 25.66 -30.24 6.79
N LEU A 19 26.19 -30.11 5.55
CA LEU A 19 25.95 -28.95 4.69
C LEU A 19 24.49 -28.85 4.24
N PHE A 20 23.84 -29.98 3.96
CA PHE A 20 22.42 -30.01 3.59
C PHE A 20 21.51 -29.66 4.77
N LEU A 21 21.85 -30.11 5.97
CA LEU A 21 21.17 -29.69 7.21
C LEU A 21 21.40 -28.21 7.52
N ALA A 22 22.63 -27.70 7.36
CA ALA A 22 22.93 -26.27 7.53
C ALA A 22 22.16 -25.40 6.52
N TRP A 23 22.02 -25.85 5.27
CA TRP A 23 21.20 -25.19 4.24
C TRP A 23 19.70 -25.22 4.57
N ARG A 24 19.17 -26.37 5.03
CA ARG A 24 17.75 -26.53 5.39
C ARG A 24 17.35 -25.78 6.66
N ILE A 25 18.26 -25.61 7.61
CA ILE A 25 18.02 -24.92 8.89
C ILE A 25 18.36 -23.42 8.77
N GLY A 26 18.83 -22.95 7.60
CA GLY A 26 19.15 -21.53 7.39
C GLY A 26 20.30 -21.03 8.27
N LEU A 27 21.19 -21.93 8.71
CA LEU A 27 22.40 -21.60 9.48
C LEU A 27 23.49 -21.10 8.53
N TRP A 28 23.19 -20.03 7.80
CA TRP A 28 24.24 -19.09 7.40
C TRP A 28 24.49 -18.21 8.61
N LEU A 29 25.72 -18.25 9.12
CA LEU A 29 26.23 -17.35 10.14
C LEU A 29 26.22 -15.92 9.58
N GLU A 30 25.07 -15.26 9.62
CA GLU A 30 25.03 -13.80 9.67
C GLU A 30 25.55 -13.38 11.06
N PRO A 31 26.41 -12.36 11.16
CA PRO A 31 26.80 -11.82 12.46
C PRO A 31 25.54 -11.38 13.21
N ALA A 32 25.43 -11.81 14.47
CA ALA A 32 24.25 -11.62 15.31
C ALA A 32 23.71 -10.17 15.24
N PRO A 33 22.39 -9.98 15.07
CA PRO A 33 21.83 -8.64 15.15
C PRO A 33 22.05 -8.11 16.56
N GLN A 34 22.71 -6.96 16.64
CA GLN A 34 22.75 -6.15 17.85
C GLN A 34 21.32 -5.96 18.35
N GLN A 35 21.11 -6.28 19.63
CA GLN A 35 19.93 -5.85 20.37
C GLN A 35 19.76 -4.34 20.21
N GLY A 36 18.56 -3.93 19.80
CA GLY A 36 18.14 -2.53 19.72
C GLY A 36 18.15 -1.98 18.30
N SER A 37 17.12 -2.28 17.52
CA SER A 37 16.71 -1.43 16.40
C SER A 37 15.20 -1.49 16.24
N PRO A 38 14.54 -0.35 16.00
CA PRO A 38 13.08 -0.25 15.95
C PRO A 38 12.54 -0.99 14.73
N ALA A 39 11.23 -1.17 14.67
CA ALA A 39 10.48 -1.65 13.50
C ALA A 39 11.13 -1.15 12.19
N PRO A 40 11.19 -1.98 11.13
CA PRO A 40 11.94 -1.68 9.91
C PRO A 40 11.63 -0.24 9.49
N ALA A 41 12.67 0.60 9.51
CA ALA A 41 12.57 1.94 8.99
C ALA A 41 12.17 1.77 7.52
N VAL A 42 10.91 2.10 7.22
CA VAL A 42 10.41 2.20 5.86
C VAL A 42 11.27 3.29 5.22
N SER A 43 12.32 2.88 4.51
CA SER A 43 13.19 3.78 3.79
C SER A 43 12.34 4.45 2.74
N SER A 44 11.99 5.72 2.97
CA SER A 44 11.33 6.57 1.99
C SER A 44 12.23 6.63 0.75
N PRO A 45 11.80 6.11 -0.42
CA PRO A 45 12.61 6.22 -1.60
C PRO A 45 12.54 7.68 -2.08
N ALA A 46 13.69 8.36 -1.98
CA ALA A 46 14.08 9.57 -2.69
C ALA A 46 13.01 10.67 -2.86
N ALA A 47 13.16 11.77 -2.11
CA ALA A 47 12.50 13.04 -2.39
C ALA A 47 12.91 13.54 -3.80
N LYS A 48 12.16 13.14 -4.83
CA LYS A 48 12.48 13.47 -6.23
C LYS A 48 11.98 14.84 -6.69
N GLU A 49 11.17 15.54 -5.90
CA GLU A 49 10.79 16.95 -6.13
C GLU A 49 10.19 17.52 -4.83
N PRO A 50 10.38 18.81 -4.53
CA PRO A 50 9.66 19.46 -3.43
C PRO A 50 8.14 19.41 -3.70
N PRO A 51 7.30 19.36 -2.67
CA PRO A 51 5.86 19.41 -2.86
C PRO A 51 5.45 20.72 -3.55
N PHE A 52 4.54 20.62 -4.52
CA PHE A 52 4.03 21.77 -5.27
C PHE A 52 3.18 22.68 -4.38
N VAL A 53 2.39 22.06 -3.51
CA VAL A 53 1.58 22.73 -2.49
C VAL A 53 1.65 21.92 -1.20
N THR A 54 1.67 22.61 -0.06
CA THR A 54 1.55 22.01 1.27
C THR A 54 0.53 22.78 2.10
N GLY A 55 -0.08 22.13 3.09
CA GLY A 55 -0.93 22.80 4.05
C GLY A 55 -1.32 21.93 5.23
N THR A 56 -2.06 22.52 6.14
CA THR A 56 -2.54 21.84 7.36
C THR A 56 -4.03 22.13 7.51
N VAL A 57 -4.85 21.08 7.55
CA VAL A 57 -6.31 21.18 7.75
C VAL A 57 -6.63 21.38 9.24
N LYS A 58 -5.98 20.58 10.09
CA LYS A 58 -6.03 20.63 11.56
C LYS A 58 -4.71 20.13 12.12
N LYS A 59 -4.47 20.30 13.43
CA LYS A 59 -3.18 20.02 14.11
C LYS A 59 -2.49 18.72 13.64
N ASP A 60 -3.25 17.64 13.45
CA ASP A 60 -2.72 16.32 13.10
C ASP A 60 -3.09 15.85 11.67
N LEU A 61 -3.52 16.77 10.80
CA LEU A 61 -3.88 16.50 9.40
C LEU A 61 -3.17 17.49 8.47
N GLY A 62 -1.90 17.21 8.22
CA GLY A 62 -1.10 17.85 7.17
C GLY A 62 -1.37 17.21 5.81
N PHE A 63 -1.12 17.97 4.74
CA PHE A 63 -1.20 17.47 3.39
C PHE A 63 -0.12 18.04 2.48
N GLU A 64 0.18 17.31 1.41
CA GLU A 64 1.04 17.75 0.33
C GLU A 64 0.39 17.44 -1.02
N VAL A 65 0.73 18.20 -2.07
CA VAL A 65 0.42 17.86 -3.45
C VAL A 65 1.74 17.72 -4.21
N ARG A 66 1.89 16.60 -4.93
CA ARG A 66 3.09 16.25 -5.69
C ARG A 66 2.74 15.77 -7.10
N ASN A 67 3.77 15.63 -7.95
CA ASN A 67 3.67 15.12 -9.32
C ASN A 67 2.59 15.85 -10.14
N VAL A 68 2.60 17.19 -10.06
CA VAL A 68 1.57 18.01 -10.70
C VAL A 68 1.84 18.10 -12.20
N ALA A 69 0.85 17.73 -13.00
CA ALA A 69 0.86 17.83 -14.46
C ALA A 69 -0.15 18.87 -14.93
N PHE A 70 0.25 19.66 -15.92
CA PHE A 70 -0.59 20.68 -16.54
C PHE A 70 -0.99 20.25 -17.94
N SER A 71 -2.27 20.39 -18.28
CA SER A 71 -2.80 20.21 -19.63
C SER A 71 -3.68 21.39 -20.03
N ASP A 72 -4.12 21.40 -21.29
CA ASP A 72 -5.01 22.43 -21.84
C ASP A 72 -4.50 23.85 -21.62
N LYS A 73 -3.20 24.06 -21.86
CA LYS A 73 -2.50 25.35 -21.65
C LYS A 73 -2.61 25.85 -20.20
N GLY A 74 -2.61 24.94 -19.23
CA GLY A 74 -2.69 25.26 -17.80
C GLY A 74 -4.11 25.37 -17.25
N LYS A 75 -5.14 25.11 -18.07
CA LYS A 75 -6.54 25.09 -17.64
C LYS A 75 -6.94 23.80 -16.92
N ALA A 76 -6.19 22.73 -17.11
CA ALA A 76 -6.40 21.47 -16.41
C ALA A 76 -5.14 21.09 -15.63
N VAL A 77 -5.33 20.70 -14.37
CA VAL A 77 -4.28 20.33 -13.44
C VAL A 77 -4.58 18.93 -12.91
N ALA A 78 -3.59 18.04 -12.95
CA ALA A 78 -3.67 16.72 -12.34
C ALA A 78 -2.53 16.54 -11.33
N GLY A 79 -2.71 15.75 -10.28
CA GLY A 79 -1.64 15.51 -9.31
C GLY A 79 -1.95 14.43 -8.28
N ILE A 80 -1.01 14.23 -7.35
CA ILE A 80 -1.14 13.30 -6.23
C ILE A 80 -1.24 14.10 -4.94
N GLY A 81 -2.37 13.95 -4.25
CA GLY A 81 -2.55 14.44 -2.88
C GLY A 81 -1.98 13.42 -1.89
N ILE A 82 -1.22 13.88 -0.91
CA ILE A 82 -0.61 13.03 0.12
C ILE A 82 -1.21 13.37 1.48
N VAL A 83 -1.69 12.35 2.18
CA VAL A 83 -2.31 12.43 3.52
C VAL A 83 -1.85 11.27 4.40
N ARG A 84 -2.24 11.26 5.68
CA ARG A 84 -1.93 10.15 6.59
C ARG A 84 -2.73 8.89 6.21
N PHE A 85 -2.11 7.72 6.29
CA PHE A 85 -2.67 6.44 5.81
C PHE A 85 -3.94 5.97 6.53
N ASP A 86 -4.12 6.42 7.76
CA ASP A 86 -5.24 6.10 8.63
C ASP A 86 -6.36 7.14 8.53
N SER A 87 -6.30 8.14 7.64
CA SER A 87 -7.33 9.19 7.53
C SER A 87 -8.70 8.58 7.24
N ASP A 88 -9.74 9.00 7.97
CA ASP A 88 -11.11 8.57 7.67
C ASP A 88 -11.75 9.41 6.54
N ARG A 89 -12.98 9.05 6.11
CA ARG A 89 -13.67 9.73 5.01
C ARG A 89 -13.91 11.22 5.28
N SER A 90 -14.19 11.60 6.53
CA SER A 90 -14.40 13.01 6.87
C SER A 90 -13.09 13.80 6.75
N GLU A 91 -11.98 13.20 7.19
CA GLU A 91 -10.65 13.78 7.08
C GLU A 91 -10.20 13.86 5.62
N LEU A 92 -10.45 12.83 4.82
CA LEU A 92 -10.15 12.83 3.38
C LEU A 92 -10.91 13.91 2.63
N LYS A 93 -12.20 14.12 2.94
CA LYS A 93 -12.98 15.21 2.33
C LYS A 93 -12.39 16.57 2.68
N ALA A 94 -12.10 16.81 3.95
CA ALA A 94 -11.52 18.07 4.40
C ALA A 94 -10.15 18.32 3.76
N ALA A 95 -9.30 17.29 3.65
CA ALA A 95 -8.02 17.37 2.96
C ALA A 95 -8.17 17.63 1.45
N ALA A 96 -9.08 16.93 0.77
CA ALA A 96 -9.35 17.13 -0.65
C ALA A 96 -9.79 18.57 -0.94
N VAL A 97 -10.72 19.11 -0.14
CA VAL A 97 -11.15 20.52 -0.26
C VAL A 97 -9.96 21.46 -0.08
N ALA A 98 -9.17 21.28 0.97
CA ALA A 98 -8.02 22.15 1.25
C ALA A 98 -6.96 22.09 0.13
N MET A 99 -6.67 20.89 -0.40
CA MET A 99 -5.73 20.70 -1.51
C MET A 99 -6.21 21.39 -2.79
N VAL A 100 -7.47 21.18 -3.18
CA VAL A 100 -8.04 21.77 -4.40
C VAL A 100 -8.07 23.29 -4.27
N THR A 101 -8.47 23.83 -3.11
CA THR A 101 -8.43 25.29 -2.86
C THR A 101 -7.02 25.84 -3.01
N LYS A 102 -6.02 25.23 -2.36
CA LYS A 102 -4.63 25.71 -2.43
C LYS A 102 -4.02 25.57 -3.83
N LEU A 103 -4.38 24.52 -4.58
CA LEU A 103 -3.97 24.39 -5.98
C LEU A 103 -4.61 25.45 -6.87
N LYS A 104 -5.88 25.78 -6.64
CA LYS A 104 -6.55 26.85 -7.38
C LYS A 104 -5.96 28.22 -7.08
N GLU A 105 -5.58 28.49 -5.83
CA GLU A 105 -4.82 29.70 -5.45
C GLU A 105 -3.47 29.77 -6.19
N GLN A 106 -2.76 28.65 -6.28
CA GLN A 106 -1.46 28.56 -6.94
C GLN A 106 -1.57 28.61 -8.48
N VAL A 107 -2.69 28.13 -9.03
CA VAL A 107 -2.95 28.05 -10.47
C VAL A 107 -4.33 28.65 -10.77
N PRO A 108 -4.48 30.00 -10.73
CA PRO A 108 -5.79 30.64 -10.88
C PRO A 108 -6.45 30.40 -12.24
N ALA A 109 -5.67 30.08 -13.28
CA ALA A 109 -6.19 29.74 -14.61
C ALA A 109 -6.83 28.35 -14.70
N ALA A 110 -6.67 27.48 -13.69
CA ALA A 110 -7.22 26.13 -13.71
C ALA A 110 -8.75 26.18 -13.68
N GLU A 111 -9.39 25.59 -14.70
CA GLU A 111 -10.83 25.34 -14.77
C GLU A 111 -11.17 23.92 -14.29
N ARG A 112 -10.20 23.01 -14.32
CA ARG A 112 -10.31 21.63 -13.86
C ARG A 112 -9.12 21.19 -13.01
N ILE A 113 -9.38 20.53 -11.89
CA ILE A 113 -8.35 19.98 -11.00
C ILE A 113 -8.72 18.53 -10.67
N THR A 114 -7.81 17.59 -10.90
CA THR A 114 -7.99 16.17 -10.54
C THR A 114 -6.86 15.71 -9.64
N LEU A 115 -7.18 15.14 -8.48
CA LEU A 115 -6.19 14.59 -7.56
C LEU A 115 -6.52 13.16 -7.16
N THR A 116 -5.51 12.31 -7.14
CA THR A 116 -5.57 11.02 -6.44
C THR A 116 -4.93 11.17 -5.08
N LEU A 117 -5.69 10.92 -4.01
CA LEU A 117 -5.20 10.98 -2.64
C LEU A 117 -4.56 9.64 -2.27
N LYS A 118 -3.31 9.69 -1.79
CA LYS A 118 -2.49 8.54 -1.40
C LYS A 118 -1.94 8.74 0.03
N PRO A 119 -1.59 7.66 0.73
CA PRO A 119 -0.91 7.77 2.01
C PRO A 119 0.49 8.38 1.84
N ALA A 120 1.04 8.97 2.91
CA ALA A 120 2.39 9.54 3.00
C ALA A 120 3.50 8.48 3.04
N VAL A 121 3.39 7.48 2.18
CA VAL A 121 4.36 6.42 1.92
C VAL A 121 4.30 6.07 0.44
N ASP A 122 5.39 5.57 -0.12
CA ASP A 122 5.37 5.04 -1.48
C ASP A 122 4.60 3.72 -1.50
N CYS A 123 3.31 3.77 -1.83
CA CYS A 123 2.47 2.61 -2.00
C CYS A 123 1.86 2.62 -3.41
N PRO A 124 2.30 1.72 -4.31
CA PRO A 124 1.83 1.70 -5.70
C PRO A 124 0.31 1.54 -5.82
N VAL A 125 -0.28 0.71 -4.96
CA VAL A 125 -1.70 0.33 -5.01
C VAL A 125 -2.59 1.14 -4.06
N CYS A 126 -2.02 1.91 -3.14
CA CYS A 126 -2.82 2.61 -2.14
C CYS A 126 -3.38 3.91 -2.72
N ALA A 127 -4.64 3.90 -3.11
CA ALA A 127 -5.42 5.10 -3.40
C ALA A 127 -6.58 5.19 -2.41
N MET A 128 -6.60 6.29 -1.65
CA MET A 128 -7.55 6.52 -0.56
C MET A 128 -8.81 7.24 -1.04
N ALA A 129 -8.67 8.11 -2.03
CA ALA A 129 -9.77 8.82 -2.66
C ALA A 129 -9.32 9.43 -4.00
N GLU A 130 -10.27 9.83 -4.81
CA GLU A 130 -10.05 10.67 -5.98
C GLU A 130 -10.98 11.88 -5.91
N VAL A 131 -10.45 13.07 -6.17
CA VAL A 131 -11.24 14.29 -6.29
C VAL A 131 -11.08 14.88 -7.67
N ALA A 132 -12.20 15.20 -8.31
CA ALA A 132 -12.24 15.96 -9.56
C ALA A 132 -13.10 17.20 -9.34
N TRP A 133 -12.51 18.37 -9.57
CA TRP A 133 -13.19 19.66 -9.54
C TRP A 133 -13.26 20.23 -10.95
N ASP A 134 -14.43 20.69 -11.38
CA ASP A 134 -14.67 21.39 -12.64
C ASP A 134 -15.54 22.62 -12.35
N ARG A 135 -14.96 23.81 -12.51
CA ARG A 135 -15.66 25.12 -12.48
C ARG A 135 -16.71 25.26 -11.37
N GLY A 136 -16.34 24.90 -10.14
CA GLY A 136 -17.17 25.11 -8.95
C GLY A 136 -17.90 23.86 -8.46
N THR A 137 -17.87 22.74 -9.19
CA THR A 137 -18.41 21.45 -8.75
C THR A 137 -17.28 20.48 -8.50
N ALA A 138 -17.27 19.87 -7.31
CA ALA A 138 -16.33 18.83 -6.93
C ALA A 138 -17.05 17.48 -6.82
N VAL A 139 -16.40 16.44 -7.34
CA VAL A 139 -16.78 15.04 -7.21
C VAL A 139 -15.68 14.33 -6.46
N LEU A 140 -15.99 13.79 -5.28
CA LEU A 140 -15.07 13.03 -4.43
C LEU A 140 -15.50 11.56 -4.40
N ARG A 141 -14.64 10.70 -4.91
CA ARG A 141 -14.79 9.24 -4.86
C ARG A 141 -13.93 8.69 -3.73
N TYR A 142 -14.51 7.83 -2.91
CA TYR A 142 -13.83 7.26 -1.76
C TYR A 142 -13.27 5.89 -2.11
N GLY A 143 -11.96 5.74 -1.89
CA GLY A 143 -11.24 4.48 -2.04
C GLY A 143 -11.18 3.67 -0.77
N ILE A 144 -11.57 4.25 0.37
CA ILE A 144 -11.68 3.59 1.68
C ILE A 144 -13.14 3.47 2.14
N PRO A 145 -13.50 2.39 2.87
CA PRO A 145 -14.86 2.18 3.35
C PRO A 145 -15.26 3.12 4.49
N SER A 146 -16.56 3.42 4.61
CA SER A 146 -17.15 3.96 5.84
C SER A 146 -17.25 2.87 6.92
N LEU A 147 -17.53 3.27 8.17
CA LEU A 147 -17.76 2.31 9.25
C LEU A 147 -18.92 1.34 8.93
N GLU A 148 -20.05 1.88 8.47
CA GLU A 148 -21.22 1.07 8.08
C GLU A 148 -20.89 0.09 6.94
N GLN A 149 -20.09 0.52 5.96
CA GLN A 149 -19.64 -0.37 4.87
C GLN A 149 -18.71 -1.47 5.36
N MET A 150 -17.80 -1.17 6.31
CA MET A 150 -16.96 -2.19 6.94
C MET A 150 -17.78 -3.19 7.74
N GLU A 151 -18.75 -2.73 8.53
CA GLU A 151 -19.64 -3.58 9.32
C GLU A 151 -20.47 -4.50 8.41
N ALA A 152 -21.08 -3.95 7.36
CA ALA A 152 -21.85 -4.72 6.38
C ALA A 152 -20.99 -5.76 5.65
N ALA A 153 -19.77 -5.40 5.24
CA ALA A 153 -18.84 -6.33 4.60
C ALA A 153 -18.42 -7.45 5.57
N ASN A 154 -18.06 -7.10 6.81
CA ASN A 154 -17.63 -8.06 7.82
C ASN A 154 -18.75 -9.03 8.23
N ALA A 155 -20.00 -8.58 8.27
CA ALA A 155 -21.16 -9.42 8.60
C ALA A 155 -21.41 -10.54 7.57
N ARG A 156 -20.91 -10.41 6.34
CA ARG A 156 -21.01 -11.44 5.30
C ARG A 156 -19.96 -12.53 5.42
N ILE A 157 -18.90 -12.33 6.20
CA ILE A 157 -17.81 -13.31 6.29
C ILE A 157 -18.35 -14.61 6.92
N GLY A 158 -18.11 -15.74 6.25
CA GLY A 158 -18.61 -17.04 6.67
C GLY A 158 -20.08 -17.32 6.35
N THR A 159 -20.81 -16.37 5.75
CA THR A 159 -22.13 -16.64 5.15
C THR A 159 -21.96 -17.23 3.74
N LYS A 160 -23.07 -17.63 3.11
CA LYS A 160 -23.06 -18.04 1.70
C LYS A 160 -23.33 -16.85 0.77
N ASP A 161 -22.69 -16.83 -0.39
CA ASP A 161 -22.99 -15.91 -1.50
C ASP A 161 -24.20 -16.39 -2.33
N GLU A 162 -24.51 -15.67 -3.42
CA GLU A 162 -25.63 -15.96 -4.31
C GLU A 162 -25.46 -17.32 -5.01
N GLU A 163 -24.22 -17.76 -5.20
CA GLU A 163 -23.84 -19.06 -5.74
C GLU A 163 -23.76 -20.18 -4.68
N GLY A 164 -24.08 -19.86 -3.41
CA GLY A 164 -24.08 -20.82 -2.30
C GLY A 164 -22.69 -21.15 -1.74
N LYS A 165 -21.63 -20.46 -2.17
CA LYS A 165 -20.25 -20.63 -1.70
C LYS A 165 -19.99 -19.78 -0.45
N PRO A 166 -19.12 -20.24 0.46
CA PRO A 166 -18.75 -19.45 1.62
C PRO A 166 -18.01 -18.18 1.21
N VAL A 167 -18.43 -17.04 1.74
CA VAL A 167 -17.76 -15.75 1.57
C VAL A 167 -16.49 -15.75 2.44
N ASP A 168 -15.33 -15.85 1.80
CA ASP A 168 -14.01 -15.71 2.42
C ASP A 168 -13.33 -14.44 1.91
N GLN A 169 -13.42 -13.37 2.69
CA GLN A 169 -12.81 -12.08 2.42
C GLN A 169 -12.07 -11.56 3.66
N PRO A 170 -11.05 -10.69 3.51
CA PRO A 170 -10.37 -10.11 4.66
C PRO A 170 -11.36 -9.29 5.51
N ARG A 171 -11.20 -9.36 6.83
CA ARG A 171 -11.92 -8.47 7.74
C ARG A 171 -11.45 -7.03 7.52
N LEU A 172 -12.37 -6.12 7.27
CA LEU A 172 -12.09 -4.70 7.11
C LEU A 172 -12.13 -3.99 8.46
N TYR A 173 -11.16 -3.13 8.69
CA TYR A 173 -11.06 -2.25 9.85
C TYR A 173 -10.15 -1.08 9.49
N ARG A 174 -10.21 0.02 10.25
CA ARG A 174 -9.26 1.13 10.11
C ARG A 174 -7.86 0.60 10.43
N PRO A 175 -6.91 0.61 9.47
CA PRO A 175 -5.62 -0.01 9.69
C PRO A 175 -4.83 0.78 10.73
N ASP A 176 -4.24 0.06 11.68
CA ASP A 176 -3.19 0.60 12.53
C ASP A 176 -1.84 0.62 11.80
N ARG A 177 -0.82 1.17 12.46
CA ARG A 177 0.52 1.30 11.90
C ARG A 177 1.15 -0.06 11.55
N GLU A 178 0.93 -1.08 12.37
CA GLU A 178 1.57 -2.39 12.20
C GLU A 178 0.97 -3.14 11.02
N THR A 179 -0.37 -3.18 10.95
CA THR A 179 -1.13 -3.78 9.86
C THR A 179 -0.80 -3.10 8.53
N PHE A 180 -0.79 -1.76 8.53
CA PHE A 180 -0.45 -1.00 7.33
C PHE A 180 1.00 -1.24 6.89
N ALA A 181 1.96 -1.26 7.82
CA ALA A 181 3.36 -1.50 7.51
C ALA A 181 3.60 -2.91 6.94
N ALA A 182 2.96 -3.94 7.51
CA ALA A 182 3.04 -5.31 6.99
C ALA A 182 2.40 -5.42 5.60
N GLY A 183 1.21 -4.83 5.42
CA GLY A 183 0.53 -4.76 4.12
C GLY A 183 1.32 -4.03 3.04
N LEU A 184 1.94 -2.91 3.41
CA LEU A 184 2.81 -2.14 2.54
C LEU A 184 4.05 -2.95 2.13
N ALA A 185 4.72 -3.61 3.08
CA ALA A 185 5.89 -4.43 2.81
C ALA A 185 5.59 -5.56 1.82
N VAL A 186 4.47 -6.27 2.00
CA VAL A 186 4.03 -7.32 1.06
C VAL A 186 3.74 -6.73 -0.32
N THR A 187 3.01 -5.61 -0.38
CA THR A 187 2.64 -4.96 -1.65
C THR A 187 3.87 -4.48 -2.42
N LEU A 188 4.83 -3.85 -1.74
CA LEU A 188 6.08 -3.40 -2.34
C LEU A 188 6.93 -4.58 -2.82
N ALA A 189 7.00 -5.67 -2.05
CA ALA A 189 7.71 -6.87 -2.46
C ALA A 189 7.05 -7.53 -3.68
N MET A 190 5.72 -7.57 -3.75
CA MET A 190 5.00 -8.05 -4.94
C MET A 190 5.26 -7.17 -6.17
N ASP A 191 5.23 -5.84 -6.02
CA ASP A 191 5.53 -4.92 -7.12
C ASP A 191 6.97 -5.05 -7.61
N ALA A 192 7.94 -5.20 -6.68
CA ALA A 192 9.33 -5.47 -7.01
C ALA A 192 9.51 -6.81 -7.75
N ALA A 193 8.85 -7.88 -7.29
CA ALA A 193 8.84 -9.18 -7.94
C ALA A 193 8.25 -9.10 -9.36
N ARG A 194 7.14 -8.37 -9.54
CA ARG A 194 6.49 -8.16 -10.83
C ARG A 194 7.38 -7.39 -11.81
N LYS A 195 8.08 -6.35 -11.33
CA LYS A 195 9.07 -5.60 -12.14
C LYS A 195 10.25 -6.48 -12.56
N LYS A 196 10.69 -7.40 -11.70
CA LYS A 196 11.78 -8.34 -12.00
C LYS A 196 11.35 -9.41 -13.00
N ASN A 197 10.14 -9.94 -12.87
CA ASN A 197 9.60 -10.94 -13.79
C ASN A 197 8.10 -10.71 -14.04
N PRO A 198 7.75 -10.02 -15.15
CA PRO A 198 6.36 -9.69 -15.48
C PRO A 198 5.48 -10.89 -15.83
N ALA A 199 6.06 -12.07 -16.10
CA ALA A 199 5.31 -13.27 -16.49
C ALA A 199 4.76 -14.06 -15.28
N LEU A 200 5.12 -13.68 -14.05
CA LEU A 200 4.64 -14.35 -12.84
C LEU A 200 3.16 -14.04 -12.61
N ASN A 201 2.39 -15.07 -12.26
CA ASN A 201 1.02 -14.89 -11.80
C ASN A 201 0.99 -14.38 -10.34
N ASP A 202 -0.19 -13.96 -9.86
CA ASP A 202 -0.31 -13.32 -8.55
C ASP A 202 0.04 -14.23 -7.36
N GLU A 203 -0.17 -15.54 -7.46
CA GLU A 203 0.22 -16.48 -6.40
C GLU A 203 1.75 -16.67 -6.36
N GLN A 204 2.41 -16.72 -7.52
CA GLN A 204 3.88 -16.74 -7.61
C GLN A 204 4.50 -15.43 -7.11
N LEU A 205 3.88 -14.28 -7.43
CA LEU A 205 4.29 -12.98 -6.91
C LEU A 205 4.15 -12.92 -5.39
N LEU A 206 3.05 -13.46 -4.86
CA LEU A 206 2.81 -13.52 -3.43
C LEU A 206 3.82 -14.45 -2.73
N GLU A 207 4.15 -15.59 -3.32
CA GLU A 207 5.17 -16.51 -2.77
C GLU A 207 6.54 -15.82 -2.67
N GLN A 208 6.96 -15.10 -3.71
CA GLN A 208 8.19 -14.33 -3.68
C GLN A 208 8.15 -13.18 -2.66
N ALA A 209 7.00 -12.51 -2.53
CA ALA A 209 6.82 -11.44 -1.55
C ALA A 209 6.86 -11.97 -0.11
N ALA A 210 6.23 -13.11 0.16
CA ALA A 210 6.26 -13.79 1.45
C ALA A 210 7.70 -14.15 1.84
N ALA A 211 8.46 -14.74 0.90
CA ALA A 211 9.87 -15.07 1.12
C ALA A 211 10.74 -13.82 1.36
N ALA A 212 10.53 -12.74 0.60
CA ALA A 212 11.31 -11.51 0.72
C ALA A 212 11.02 -10.74 2.02
N THR A 213 9.79 -10.81 2.52
CA THR A 213 9.37 -10.12 3.75
C THR A 213 9.56 -10.96 5.02
N GLY A 214 9.83 -12.27 4.89
CA GLY A 214 9.87 -13.20 6.02
C GLY A 214 8.48 -13.48 6.64
N ILE A 215 7.40 -13.05 6.00
CA ILE A 215 6.04 -13.25 6.47
C ILE A 215 5.52 -14.60 5.94
N ASN A 216 4.87 -15.39 6.79
CA ASN A 216 4.23 -16.64 6.38
C ASN A 216 3.27 -16.40 5.20
N TYR A 217 3.27 -17.30 4.21
CA TYR A 217 2.45 -17.18 3.00
C TYR A 217 0.99 -16.81 3.25
N VAL A 218 0.33 -17.49 4.20
CA VAL A 218 -1.08 -17.27 4.51
C VAL A 218 -1.30 -15.88 5.11
N VAL A 219 -0.37 -15.41 5.94
CA VAL A 219 -0.41 -14.09 6.56
C VAL A 219 -0.14 -13.00 5.52
N ALA A 220 0.86 -13.19 4.65
CA ALA A 220 1.16 -12.29 3.55
C ALA A 220 -0.06 -12.17 2.61
N ARG A 221 -0.73 -13.28 2.32
CA ARG A 221 -1.98 -13.31 1.56
C ARG A 221 -3.05 -12.42 2.19
N ARG A 222 -3.30 -12.58 3.49
CA ARG A 222 -4.32 -11.78 4.20
C ARG A 222 -3.99 -10.30 4.22
N HIS A 223 -2.72 -9.92 4.35
CA HIS A 223 -2.30 -8.53 4.24
C HIS A 223 -2.47 -7.96 2.82
N ARG A 224 -2.07 -8.70 1.78
CA ARG A 224 -2.33 -8.34 0.37
C ARG A 224 -3.83 -8.11 0.13
N ASP A 225 -4.64 -9.10 0.51
CA ASP A 225 -6.08 -9.08 0.28
C ASP A 225 -6.73 -7.92 1.04
N PHE A 226 -6.30 -7.66 2.28
CA PHE A 226 -6.75 -6.51 3.06
C PHE A 226 -6.40 -5.18 2.37
N MET A 227 -5.15 -4.99 1.93
CA MET A 227 -4.73 -3.75 1.26
C MET A 227 -5.52 -3.50 -0.02
N ALA A 228 -5.72 -4.55 -0.83
CA ALA A 228 -6.50 -4.47 -2.06
C ALA A 228 -7.99 -4.18 -1.80
N ALA A 229 -8.56 -4.75 -0.75
CA ALA A 229 -9.95 -4.51 -0.37
C ALA A 229 -10.14 -3.13 0.27
N TYR A 230 -9.19 -2.65 1.08
CA TYR A 230 -9.32 -1.40 1.82
C TYR A 230 -8.98 -0.15 1.00
N TYR A 231 -8.01 -0.23 0.07
CA TYR A 231 -7.55 0.90 -0.74
C TYR A 231 -7.87 0.70 -2.22
N THR A 232 -9.00 1.24 -2.68
CA THR A 232 -9.59 0.95 -4.00
C THR A 232 -9.69 2.16 -4.94
N ALA A 233 -9.16 3.33 -4.54
CA ALA A 233 -9.36 4.64 -5.19
C ALA A 233 -10.80 5.17 -5.15
N SER A 234 -11.78 4.39 -5.61
CA SER A 234 -13.18 4.82 -5.79
C SER A 234 -14.24 3.75 -5.45
N GLY A 235 -13.86 2.63 -4.83
CA GLY A 235 -14.74 1.48 -4.63
C GLY A 235 -15.83 1.64 -3.56
N TYR A 236 -15.82 2.71 -2.77
CA TYR A 236 -16.69 2.87 -1.59
C TYR A 236 -17.67 4.05 -1.66
N GLY A 237 -17.96 4.47 -2.89
CA GLY A 237 -18.99 5.45 -3.20
C GLY A 237 -18.44 6.82 -3.56
N GLU A 238 -19.35 7.70 -3.94
CA GLU A 238 -19.07 9.02 -4.47
C GLU A 238 -19.92 10.07 -3.76
N GLU A 239 -19.39 11.27 -3.62
CA GLU A 239 -20.09 12.45 -3.14
C GLU A 239 -19.83 13.62 -4.10
N THR A 240 -20.89 14.30 -4.53
CA THR A 240 -20.81 15.52 -5.32
C THR A 240 -21.19 16.71 -4.46
N PHE A 241 -20.41 17.78 -4.51
CA PHE A 241 -20.68 19.01 -3.76
C PHE A 241 -20.19 20.26 -4.51
N THR A 242 -20.85 21.39 -4.23
CA THR A 242 -20.41 22.69 -4.74
C THR A 242 -19.22 23.18 -3.92
N LEU A 243 -18.15 23.55 -4.62
CA LEU A 243 -16.95 24.13 -4.04
C LEU A 243 -16.59 25.40 -4.83
N PRO A 244 -17.14 26.57 -4.44
CA PRO A 244 -16.80 27.83 -5.06
C PRO A 244 -15.38 28.20 -4.64
N LEU A 245 -14.48 28.29 -5.62
CA LEU A 245 -13.09 28.67 -5.42
C LEU A 245 -12.83 30.03 -6.07
N PRO A 246 -11.90 30.83 -5.51
CA PRO A 246 -11.54 32.15 -6.05
C PRO A 246 -10.91 32.07 -7.45
#